data_AF-A0A8H6XV51-F1
#
_entry.id   AF-A0A8H6XV51-F1
#
_cell.length_a   1.000
_cell.length_b   1.000
_cell.length_c   1.000
_cell.angle_alpha   90.00
_cell.angle_beta   90.00
_cell.angle_gamma   90.00
#
_symmetry.space_group_name_H-M   'P 1'
#
loop_
_entity.id
_entity.type
_entity.pdbx_description
1 polymer ?
#
loop_
_entity_poly.entity_id
_entity_poly.type
_entity_poly.pdbx_seq_one_letter_code
_entity_poly.pdbx_strand_id
1 'polypeptide(L)'
;MTYLNNPLALQVEGPIGSIKTVKEHVADLNASIVEDVFELPVDKSIRSDLLQRISRLSGALTQNFGENKVRLSFIKTQPRTALVAKRLAARAVCEANDSRQKQLFFHLPPLPPNPDPLVASTAFPHDYALYPFLSPRSLPWTVNTSGVFRVKRVEDFLGTGAAEDLRKTGGLLMGRGRLVTLQRQEVDLRTLLLADYSESPFSSRVISASIGHVLVTSPPGRVSIAPPLPLQGQWKLPHFLGWMEKQSEPTVFSPTIPAGVLESRPIQPKMLHRLIYHANAENDTIAARKIMQVELVLPRSIKESSAIQPESSDQSSELEEPAFLESFHPTCWVGRKVDLDVMMPDRPTDIRFSIFDSTVLASDEWPVTLAEYISNLRAFLLYQDRDASQPETPLTVVHEDVTYVLHTSSTVRQNSEPTQPGDPSGVRTVTESALDLEGDQKSTSCEVIWDDISSEAGWKFFLRQCDSISTTSTPTPKQITPAPLEL
;
A
#
# COMPACT_ATOMS: atom_id res chain seq x y z
N MET A 1 -34.70 -9.91 -25.23
CA MET A 1 -33.88 -10.20 -24.04
C MET A 1 -34.80 -10.57 -22.90
N THR A 2 -34.99 -11.85 -22.64
CA THR A 2 -35.78 -12.35 -21.51
C THR A 2 -34.86 -12.43 -20.30
N TYR A 3 -35.03 -11.52 -19.35
CA TYR A 3 -34.35 -11.62 -18.05
C TYR A 3 -34.95 -12.81 -17.30
N LEU A 4 -34.15 -13.84 -17.03
CA LEU A 4 -34.54 -14.95 -16.16
C LEU A 4 -34.77 -14.42 -14.75
N ASN A 5 -35.93 -14.75 -14.15
CA ASN A 5 -36.37 -14.30 -12.82
C ASN A 5 -35.52 -14.83 -11.65
N ASN A 6 -34.38 -15.49 -11.89
CA ASN A 6 -33.48 -15.93 -10.84
C ASN A 6 -32.03 -16.02 -11.36
N PRO A 7 -31.16 -15.03 -11.09
CA PRO A 7 -29.83 -14.94 -11.70
C PRO A 7 -28.84 -16.04 -11.27
N LEU A 8 -29.22 -16.87 -10.29
CA LEU A 8 -28.42 -18.00 -9.80
C LEU A 8 -29.04 -19.37 -10.16
N ALA A 9 -30.08 -19.41 -11.00
CA ALA A 9 -30.64 -20.68 -11.45
C ALA A 9 -29.71 -21.36 -12.47
N LEU A 10 -29.34 -22.61 -12.19
CA LEU A 10 -28.58 -23.45 -13.12
C LEU A 10 -29.57 -24.23 -14.02
N GLN A 11 -29.59 -23.91 -15.31
CA GLN A 11 -30.28 -24.71 -16.32
C GLN A 11 -29.30 -25.73 -16.91
N VAL A 12 -29.65 -27.02 -16.85
CA VAL A 12 -28.83 -28.13 -17.35
C VAL A 12 -29.64 -28.89 -18.39
N GLU A 13 -29.07 -29.05 -19.58
CA GLU A 13 -29.66 -29.80 -20.68
C GLU A 13 -28.71 -30.91 -21.11
N GLY A 14 -29.23 -32.12 -21.38
CA GLY A 14 -28.42 -33.27 -21.77
C GLY A 14 -29.14 -34.61 -21.60
N PRO A 15 -28.42 -35.74 -21.80
CA PRO A 15 -28.95 -37.07 -21.54
C PRO A 15 -29.41 -37.22 -20.09
N ILE A 16 -30.52 -37.94 -19.88
CA ILE A 16 -31.17 -38.10 -18.56
C ILE A 16 -30.19 -38.62 -17.49
N GLY A 17 -29.31 -39.56 -17.86
CA GLY A 17 -28.28 -40.08 -16.96
C GLY A 17 -27.33 -38.99 -16.44
N SER A 18 -26.81 -38.15 -17.34
CA SER A 18 -25.92 -37.04 -16.99
C SER A 18 -26.62 -35.98 -16.15
N ILE A 19 -27.89 -35.66 -16.47
CA ILE A 19 -28.70 -34.71 -15.67
C ILE A 19 -28.85 -35.23 -14.23
N LYS A 20 -29.09 -36.54 -14.04
CA LYS A 20 -29.19 -37.13 -12.71
C LYS A 20 -27.89 -36.99 -11.92
N THR A 21 -26.75 -37.28 -12.55
CA THR A 21 -25.43 -37.12 -11.92
C THR A 21 -25.15 -35.67 -11.53
N VAL A 22 -25.46 -34.70 -12.40
CA VAL A 22 -25.30 -33.27 -12.08
C VAL A 22 -26.22 -32.87 -10.92
N LYS A 23 -27.47 -33.38 -10.88
CA LYS A 23 -28.41 -33.11 -9.78
C LYS A 23 -27.90 -33.65 -8.44
N GLU A 24 -27.38 -34.88 -8.43
CA GLU A 24 -26.76 -35.49 -7.24
C GLU A 24 -25.57 -34.65 -6.78
N HIS A 25 -24.67 -34.29 -7.70
CA HIS A 25 -23.51 -33.48 -7.39
C HIS A 25 -23.87 -32.08 -6.85
N VAL A 26 -24.90 -31.41 -7.42
CA VAL A 26 -25.38 -30.12 -6.92
C VAL A 26 -26.03 -30.27 -5.54
N ALA A 27 -26.76 -31.35 -5.28
CA ALA A 27 -27.32 -31.63 -3.97
C ALA A 27 -26.23 -31.86 -2.92
N ASP A 28 -25.20 -32.64 -3.26
CA ASP A 28 -24.04 -32.89 -2.41
C ASP A 28 -23.26 -31.59 -2.15
N LEU A 29 -23.04 -30.78 -3.19
CA LEU A 29 -22.40 -29.48 -3.07
C LEU A 29 -23.21 -28.57 -2.14
N ASN A 30 -24.52 -28.44 -2.33
CA ASN A 30 -25.39 -27.65 -1.48
C ASN A 30 -25.38 -28.11 -0.01
N ALA A 31 -25.38 -29.43 0.22
CA ALA A 31 -25.27 -30.00 1.55
C ALA A 31 -23.89 -29.77 2.20
N SER A 32 -22.86 -29.55 1.39
CA SER A 32 -21.49 -29.23 1.85
C SER A 32 -21.29 -27.74 2.16
N ILE A 33 -22.21 -26.86 1.78
CA ILE A 33 -22.11 -25.42 2.05
C ILE A 33 -22.50 -25.14 3.50
N VAL A 34 -21.63 -24.43 4.21
CA VAL A 34 -21.85 -23.93 5.56
C VAL A 34 -22.02 -22.41 5.46
N GLU A 35 -22.97 -21.88 6.22
CA GLU A 35 -23.14 -20.44 6.41
C GLU A 35 -22.57 -20.01 7.76
N ASP A 36 -21.84 -18.91 7.76
CA ASP A 36 -21.34 -18.25 8.95
C ASP A 36 -21.68 -16.75 8.88
N VAL A 37 -21.87 -16.11 10.03
CA VAL A 37 -22.16 -14.67 10.12
C VAL A 37 -21.02 -14.02 10.86
N PHE A 38 -20.28 -13.18 10.15
CA PHE A 38 -19.18 -12.43 10.71
C PHE A 38 -19.62 -11.02 11.10
N GLU A 39 -19.40 -10.66 12.35
CA GLU A 39 -19.59 -9.29 12.85
C GLU A 39 -18.36 -8.47 12.49
N LEU A 40 -18.57 -7.37 11.76
CA LEU A 40 -17.52 -6.48 11.32
C LEU A 40 -16.98 -5.71 12.52
N PRO A 41 -15.67 -5.37 12.53
CA PRO A 41 -15.10 -4.62 13.64
C PRO A 41 -15.67 -3.20 13.76
N VAL A 42 -16.20 -2.64 12.67
CA VAL A 42 -16.79 -1.30 12.64
C VAL A 42 -18.25 -1.45 12.22
N ASP A 43 -19.12 -0.62 12.77
CA ASP A 43 -20.54 -0.51 12.42
C ASP A 43 -20.78 0.13 11.03
N LYS A 44 -20.21 -0.47 9.98
CA LYS A 44 -20.38 -0.03 8.58
C LYS A 44 -20.46 -1.21 7.63
N SER A 45 -21.45 -1.16 6.74
CA SER A 45 -21.62 -2.16 5.68
C SER A 45 -20.53 -2.06 4.62
N ILE A 46 -20.12 -3.20 4.06
CA ILE A 46 -19.17 -3.23 2.94
C ILE A 46 -19.91 -2.92 1.63
N ARG A 47 -19.28 -2.15 0.74
CA ARG A 47 -19.85 -1.91 -0.59
C ARG A 47 -20.03 -3.21 -1.37
N SER A 48 -21.11 -3.33 -2.14
CA SER A 48 -21.43 -4.55 -2.89
C SER A 48 -20.35 -4.95 -3.91
N ASP A 49 -19.68 -3.97 -4.53
CA ASP A 49 -18.57 -4.23 -5.47
C ASP A 49 -17.37 -4.88 -4.76
N LEU A 50 -17.09 -4.46 -3.52
CA LEU A 50 -16.02 -5.03 -2.70
C LEU A 50 -16.38 -6.42 -2.20
N LEU A 51 -17.62 -6.67 -1.77
CA LEU A 51 -18.07 -8.02 -1.42
C LEU A 51 -17.87 -9.01 -2.56
N GLN A 52 -18.22 -8.63 -3.79
CA GLN A 52 -17.99 -9.49 -4.95
C GLN A 52 -16.50 -9.81 -5.16
N ARG A 53 -15.61 -8.84 -4.92
CA ARG A 53 -14.15 -9.05 -4.99
C ARG A 53 -13.65 -9.94 -3.87
N ILE A 54 -14.10 -9.69 -2.63
CA ILE A 54 -13.78 -10.54 -1.47
C ILE A 54 -14.22 -11.97 -1.77
N SER A 55 -15.38 -12.16 -2.38
CA SER A 55 -15.86 -13.49 -2.75
C SER A 55 -14.94 -14.19 -3.75
N ARG A 56 -14.44 -13.46 -4.74
CA ARG A 56 -13.50 -13.98 -5.74
C ARG A 56 -12.13 -14.31 -5.14
N LEU A 57 -11.63 -13.47 -4.23
CA LEU A 57 -10.31 -13.64 -3.61
C LEU A 57 -10.31 -14.77 -2.57
N SER A 58 -11.36 -14.85 -1.74
CA SER A 58 -11.45 -15.85 -0.66
C SER A 58 -12.00 -17.20 -1.09
N GLY A 59 -12.76 -17.25 -2.20
CA GLY A 59 -13.54 -18.43 -2.60
C GLY A 59 -14.83 -18.65 -1.81
N ALA A 60 -15.16 -17.78 -0.84
CA ALA A 60 -16.42 -17.82 -0.10
C ALA A 60 -17.42 -16.81 -0.68
N LEU A 61 -18.72 -17.14 -0.76
CA LEU A 61 -19.74 -16.16 -1.11
C LEU A 61 -19.94 -15.20 0.06
N THR A 62 -19.81 -13.90 -0.18
CA THR A 62 -19.98 -12.87 0.85
C THR A 62 -21.13 -11.94 0.54
N GLN A 63 -22.03 -11.73 1.50
CA GLN A 63 -23.20 -10.86 1.37
C GLN A 63 -23.37 -10.01 2.63
N ASN A 64 -23.79 -8.75 2.49
CA ASN A 64 -24.19 -7.96 3.66
C ASN A 64 -25.42 -8.62 4.30
N PHE A 65 -25.42 -8.74 5.62
CA PHE A 65 -26.49 -9.33 6.42
C PHE A 65 -26.85 -8.42 7.60
N GLY A 66 -27.32 -7.21 7.31
CA GLY A 66 -27.51 -6.14 8.28
C GLY A 66 -26.47 -5.02 8.08
N GLU A 67 -26.37 -4.11 9.05
CA GLU A 67 -25.50 -2.92 8.94
C GLU A 67 -24.02 -3.25 9.21
N ASN A 68 -23.74 -4.16 10.15
CA ASN A 68 -22.39 -4.47 10.61
C ASN A 68 -22.06 -5.98 10.53
N LYS A 69 -22.77 -6.73 9.69
CA LYS A 69 -22.62 -8.17 9.56
C LYS A 69 -22.48 -8.60 8.12
N VAL A 70 -21.62 -9.58 7.88
CA VAL A 70 -21.43 -10.21 6.58
C VAL A 70 -21.73 -11.69 6.72
N ARG A 71 -22.65 -12.19 5.91
CA ARG A 71 -22.89 -13.61 5.74
C ARG A 71 -21.83 -14.17 4.79
N LEU A 72 -21.21 -15.27 5.22
CA LEU A 72 -20.19 -16.02 4.50
C LEU A 72 -20.75 -17.41 4.20
N SER A 73 -20.81 -17.81 2.93
CA SER A 73 -21.18 -19.18 2.55
C SER A 73 -19.99 -19.86 1.88
N PHE A 74 -19.55 -21.00 2.40
CA PHE A 74 -18.32 -21.68 1.98
C PHE A 74 -18.42 -23.21 2.10
N ILE A 75 -17.52 -23.92 1.43
CA ILE A 75 -17.49 -25.40 1.46
C ILE A 75 -16.89 -25.88 2.78
N LYS A 76 -17.58 -26.79 3.49
CA LYS A 76 -17.18 -27.32 4.80
C LYS A 76 -15.76 -27.90 4.84
N THR A 77 -15.30 -28.50 3.75
CA THR A 77 -13.95 -29.09 3.63
C THR A 77 -12.84 -28.04 3.47
N GLN A 78 -13.20 -26.76 3.28
CA GLN A 78 -12.26 -25.66 3.05
C GLN A 78 -12.51 -24.50 4.03
N PRO A 79 -12.38 -24.71 5.37
CA PRO A 79 -12.68 -23.69 6.37
C PRO A 79 -11.81 -22.43 6.26
N ARG A 80 -10.61 -22.55 5.67
CA ARG A 80 -9.71 -21.42 5.40
C ARG A 80 -10.36 -20.33 4.54
N THR A 81 -11.26 -20.68 3.63
CA THR A 81 -11.96 -19.72 2.77
C THR A 81 -12.78 -18.72 3.59
N ALA A 82 -13.47 -19.19 4.64
CA ALA A 82 -14.21 -18.33 5.56
C ALA A 82 -13.29 -17.37 6.31
N LEU A 83 -12.14 -17.87 6.79
CA LEU A 83 -11.17 -17.08 7.53
C LEU A 83 -10.53 -15.99 6.67
N VAL A 84 -10.14 -16.30 5.43
CA VAL A 84 -9.65 -15.30 4.46
C VAL A 84 -10.75 -14.27 4.18
N ALA A 85 -12.00 -14.69 4.01
CA ALA A 85 -13.12 -13.79 3.82
C ALA A 85 -13.33 -12.84 5.01
N LYS A 86 -13.24 -13.33 6.25
CA LYS A 86 -13.31 -12.50 7.47
C LYS A 86 -12.21 -11.44 7.50
N ARG A 87 -10.96 -11.83 7.20
CA ARG A 87 -9.81 -10.91 7.15
C ARG A 87 -9.97 -9.84 6.08
N LEU A 88 -10.32 -10.24 4.85
CA LEU A 88 -10.56 -9.31 3.75
C LEU A 88 -11.74 -8.37 4.06
N ALA A 89 -12.83 -8.89 4.66
CA ALA A 89 -13.97 -8.08 5.07
C ALA A 89 -13.60 -7.05 6.14
N ALA A 90 -12.92 -7.47 7.20
CA ALA A 90 -12.43 -6.58 8.26
C ALA A 90 -11.54 -5.47 7.68
N ARG A 91 -10.56 -5.85 6.83
CA ARG A 91 -9.67 -4.91 6.16
C ARG A 91 -10.42 -3.90 5.27
N ALA A 92 -11.38 -4.36 4.47
CA ALA A 92 -12.15 -3.49 3.58
C ALA A 92 -12.88 -2.39 4.34
N VAL A 93 -13.41 -2.69 5.52
CA VAL A 93 -14.10 -1.71 6.37
C VAL A 93 -13.12 -0.75 7.01
N CYS A 94 -11.98 -1.26 7.51
CA CYS A 94 -10.93 -0.40 8.07
C CYS A 94 -10.40 0.60 7.02
N GLU A 95 -10.04 0.14 5.82
CA GLU A 95 -9.51 1.00 4.75
C GLU A 95 -10.52 2.06 4.26
N ALA A 96 -11.81 1.72 4.26
CA ALA A 96 -12.87 2.66 3.89
C ALA A 96 -12.99 3.82 4.89
N ASN A 97 -12.70 3.59 6.17
CA ASN A 97 -12.64 4.64 7.19
C ASN A 97 -11.39 5.50 7.03
N ASP A 98 -10.23 4.86 6.84
CA ASP A 98 -8.95 5.56 6.74
C ASP A 98 -8.91 6.56 5.59
N SER A 99 -9.55 6.20 4.47
CA SER A 99 -9.54 7.03 3.26
C SER A 99 -10.24 8.37 3.44
N ARG A 100 -11.08 8.56 4.47
CA ARG A 100 -11.73 9.84 4.77
C ARG A 100 -10.86 10.81 5.57
N GLN A 101 -9.82 10.32 6.24
CA GLN A 101 -9.01 11.10 7.18
C GLN A 101 -7.66 11.53 6.59
N LYS A 102 -7.34 11.13 5.36
CA LYS A 102 -6.05 11.46 4.72
C LYS A 102 -5.98 12.94 4.38
N GLN A 103 -4.91 13.58 4.81
CA GLN A 103 -4.64 14.97 4.47
C GLN A 103 -4.03 15.02 3.07
N LEU A 104 -4.62 15.83 2.20
CA LEU A 104 -4.16 16.03 0.83
C LEU A 104 -3.63 17.45 0.66
N PHE A 105 -2.40 17.55 0.15
CA PHE A 105 -1.71 18.78 -0.17
C PHE A 105 -1.36 18.84 -1.65
N PHE A 106 -1.19 20.05 -2.15
CA PHE A 106 -0.76 20.34 -3.51
C PHE A 106 0.58 21.05 -3.48
N HIS A 107 1.57 20.49 -4.17
CA HIS A 107 2.83 21.17 -4.39
C HIS A 107 2.72 22.14 -5.56
N LEU A 108 3.12 23.39 -5.30
CA LEU A 108 3.21 24.44 -6.30
C LEU A 108 4.65 24.90 -6.43
N PRO A 109 5.29 24.72 -7.59
CA PRO A 109 6.61 25.27 -7.81
C PRO A 109 6.54 26.81 -7.79
N PRO A 110 7.63 27.49 -7.38
CA PRO A 110 7.69 28.93 -7.45
C PRO A 110 7.54 29.42 -8.89
N LEU A 111 6.93 30.59 -9.04
CA LEU A 111 7.00 31.34 -10.28
C LEU A 111 8.48 31.68 -10.59
N PRO A 112 8.91 31.61 -11.86
CA PRO A 112 10.25 32.03 -12.24
C PRO A 112 10.48 33.50 -11.85
N PRO A 113 11.71 33.89 -11.45
CA PRO A 113 11.99 35.22 -10.88
C PRO A 113 11.72 36.41 -11.81
N ASN A 114 11.65 36.17 -13.13
CA ASN A 114 11.20 37.14 -14.13
C ASN A 114 10.08 36.49 -14.95
N PRO A 115 8.84 36.41 -14.43
CA PRO A 115 7.73 35.95 -15.22
C PRO A 115 7.50 36.95 -16.35
N ASP A 116 7.23 36.46 -17.56
CA ASP A 116 6.80 37.30 -18.67
C ASP A 116 5.64 38.20 -18.16
N PRO A 117 5.59 39.51 -18.45
CA PRO A 117 4.62 40.42 -17.82
C PRO A 117 3.17 39.99 -17.99
N LEU A 118 2.89 39.23 -19.06
CA LEU A 118 1.58 38.64 -19.34
C LEU A 118 1.24 37.43 -18.44
N VAL A 119 2.24 36.69 -17.96
CA VAL A 119 2.10 35.52 -17.08
C VAL A 119 2.08 35.93 -15.60
N ALA A 120 2.72 37.05 -15.26
CA ALA A 120 2.84 37.58 -13.90
C ALA A 120 1.48 37.93 -13.23
N SER A 121 0.42 38.12 -14.02
CA SER A 121 -0.91 38.52 -13.52
C SER A 121 -1.71 37.37 -12.92
N THR A 122 -1.31 36.10 -13.13
CA THR A 122 -2.03 34.94 -12.59
C THR A 122 -1.23 34.26 -11.49
N ALA A 123 -1.80 34.14 -10.29
CA ALA A 123 -1.20 33.37 -9.18
C ALA A 123 -0.98 31.88 -9.51
N PHE A 124 -1.63 31.36 -10.57
CA PHE A 124 -1.52 30.00 -11.06
C PHE A 124 -1.37 30.03 -12.58
N PRO A 125 -0.13 30.00 -13.11
CA PRO A 125 0.10 30.17 -14.54
C PRO A 125 -0.37 28.97 -15.36
N HIS A 126 -0.36 27.79 -14.74
CA HIS A 126 -0.61 26.52 -15.41
C HIS A 126 -2.08 26.09 -15.36
N ASP A 127 -2.50 25.42 -16.43
CA ASP A 127 -3.75 24.67 -16.48
C ASP A 127 -3.49 23.20 -16.13
N TYR A 128 -4.48 22.55 -15.53
CA TYR A 128 -4.43 21.16 -15.07
C TYR A 128 -5.59 20.36 -15.64
N ALA A 129 -5.39 19.06 -15.83
CA ALA A 129 -6.45 18.15 -16.26
C ALA A 129 -6.30 16.78 -15.58
N LEU A 130 -7.40 16.04 -15.52
CA LEU A 130 -7.40 14.64 -15.10
C LEU A 130 -7.08 13.75 -16.29
N TYR A 131 -6.02 12.95 -16.16
CA TYR A 131 -5.62 11.96 -17.15
C TYR A 131 -5.93 10.56 -16.63
N PRO A 132 -6.50 9.67 -17.48
CA PRO A 132 -6.64 8.26 -17.13
C PRO A 132 -5.29 7.70 -16.70
N PHE A 133 -5.27 7.04 -15.54
CA PHE A 133 -4.05 6.44 -15.00
C PHE A 133 -4.04 4.95 -15.32
N LEU A 134 -3.08 4.53 -16.15
CA LEU A 134 -2.83 3.13 -16.44
C LEU A 134 -1.66 2.66 -15.57
N SER A 135 -1.99 1.99 -14.46
CA SER A 135 -0.97 1.44 -13.59
C SER A 135 -0.32 0.21 -14.26
N PRO A 136 1.03 0.10 -14.27
CA PRO A 136 1.69 -1.14 -14.68
C PRO A 136 1.48 -2.28 -13.66
N ARG A 137 0.91 -1.98 -12.49
CA ARG A 137 0.67 -2.92 -11.39
C ARG A 137 -0.79 -2.90 -10.98
N SER A 138 -1.28 -3.99 -10.39
CA SER A 138 -2.63 -4.00 -9.81
C SER A 138 -2.75 -2.94 -8.73
N LEU A 139 -3.75 -2.08 -8.84
CA LEU A 139 -4.15 -1.17 -7.76
C LEU A 139 -4.65 -1.99 -6.56
N PRO A 140 -4.59 -1.47 -5.32
CA PRO A 140 -5.11 -2.16 -4.16
C PRO A 140 -6.53 -2.67 -4.43
N TRP A 141 -6.80 -3.93 -4.09
CA TRP A 141 -8.05 -4.60 -4.48
C TRP A 141 -9.32 -3.93 -3.90
N THR A 142 -9.17 -3.10 -2.87
CA THR A 142 -10.20 -2.26 -2.23
C THR A 142 -10.56 -1.01 -3.03
N VAL A 143 -9.75 -0.67 -4.05
CA VAL A 143 -9.91 0.54 -4.86
C VAL A 143 -10.76 0.25 -6.07
N ASN A 144 -11.71 1.14 -6.39
CA ASN A 144 -12.45 1.01 -7.63
C ASN A 144 -11.50 1.21 -8.84
N THR A 145 -11.24 0.15 -9.59
CA THR A 145 -10.39 0.20 -10.80
C THR A 145 -11.11 0.80 -12.00
N SER A 146 -12.43 0.97 -11.93
CA SER A 146 -13.21 1.58 -13.01
C SER A 146 -13.13 3.11 -12.94
N GLY A 147 -12.14 3.67 -13.63
CA GLY A 147 -11.93 5.11 -13.73
C GLY A 147 -11.04 5.67 -12.63
N VAL A 148 -9.73 5.47 -12.78
CA VAL A 148 -8.71 6.13 -11.97
C VAL A 148 -8.02 7.20 -12.78
N PHE A 149 -7.83 8.37 -12.18
CA PHE A 149 -7.28 9.54 -12.85
C PHE A 149 -6.16 10.17 -12.03
N ARG A 150 -5.12 10.64 -12.69
CA ARG A 150 -4.05 11.45 -12.09
C ARG A 150 -4.17 12.88 -12.60
N VAL A 151 -4.04 13.84 -11.71
CA VAL A 151 -3.96 15.26 -12.08
C VAL A 151 -2.60 15.54 -12.66
N LYS A 152 -2.55 16.22 -13.81
CA LYS A 152 -1.32 16.69 -14.41
C LYS A 152 -1.48 18.08 -14.99
N ARG A 153 -0.36 18.78 -15.09
CA ARG A 153 -0.27 20.03 -15.84
C ARG A 153 -0.52 19.81 -17.33
N VAL A 154 -1.24 20.73 -17.95
CA VAL A 154 -1.55 20.76 -19.38
C VAL A 154 -0.50 21.61 -20.09
N GLU A 155 0.68 21.05 -20.32
CA GLU A 155 1.73 21.60 -21.20
C GLU A 155 2.30 20.46 -22.05
N ASP A 156 3.09 20.79 -23.09
CA ASP A 156 3.59 19.87 -24.13
C ASP A 156 4.01 18.50 -23.54
N PHE A 157 3.11 17.53 -23.66
CA PHE A 157 3.25 16.17 -23.11
C PHE A 157 4.46 15.42 -23.67
N LEU A 158 5.00 15.93 -24.77
CA LEU A 158 6.17 15.42 -25.50
C LEU A 158 7.37 16.39 -25.45
N GLY A 159 7.20 17.54 -24.80
CA GLY A 159 8.22 18.58 -24.72
C GLY A 159 9.25 18.29 -23.62
N THR A 160 10.44 18.86 -23.78
CA THR A 160 11.52 18.85 -22.78
C THR A 160 11.16 19.56 -21.46
N GLY A 161 10.00 20.22 -21.40
CA GLY A 161 9.43 20.87 -20.22
C GLY A 161 8.32 20.08 -19.52
N ALA A 162 8.10 18.80 -19.85
CA ALA A 162 7.00 18.02 -19.27
C ALA A 162 7.12 17.77 -17.75
N ALA A 163 8.30 17.95 -17.17
CA ALA A 163 8.56 17.84 -15.74
C ALA A 163 9.13 19.14 -15.16
N GLU A 164 8.89 19.35 -13.88
CA GLU A 164 9.47 20.45 -13.10
C GLU A 164 11.00 20.52 -13.26
N ASP A 165 11.51 21.69 -13.65
CA ASP A 165 12.95 21.96 -13.69
C ASP A 165 13.45 22.35 -12.30
N LEU A 166 13.90 21.34 -11.54
CA LEU A 166 14.42 21.50 -10.18
C LEU A 166 15.55 22.52 -10.07
N ARG A 167 16.30 22.79 -11.15
CA ARG A 167 17.37 23.80 -11.11
C ARG A 167 16.82 25.22 -11.08
N LYS A 168 15.67 25.44 -11.71
CA LYS A 168 14.97 26.74 -11.73
C LYS A 168 14.08 26.91 -10.49
N THR A 169 13.29 25.88 -10.18
CA THR A 169 12.32 25.93 -9.09
C THR A 169 12.96 25.70 -7.72
N GLY A 170 14.07 24.97 -7.67
CA GLY A 170 14.72 24.56 -6.43
C GLY A 170 14.04 23.37 -5.73
N GLY A 171 12.97 22.81 -6.32
CA GLY A 171 12.27 21.64 -5.80
C GLY A 171 11.70 21.81 -4.39
N LEU A 172 11.56 20.69 -3.68
CA LEU A 172 11.21 20.64 -2.27
C LEU A 172 12.38 21.13 -1.42
N LEU A 173 13.62 20.77 -1.80
CA LEU A 173 14.84 21.06 -1.04
C LEU A 173 15.05 22.54 -0.74
N MET A 174 14.91 23.41 -1.74
CA MET A 174 15.15 24.84 -1.57
C MET A 174 14.00 25.57 -0.89
N GLY A 175 12.88 24.89 -0.62
CA GLY A 175 11.70 25.47 0.05
C GLY A 175 11.09 26.66 -0.69
N ARG A 176 11.34 26.80 -2.00
CA ARG A 176 10.82 27.92 -2.80
C ARG A 176 9.39 27.68 -3.27
N GLY A 177 9.02 26.40 -3.44
CA GLY A 177 7.64 26.00 -3.70
C GLY A 177 6.77 26.15 -2.46
N ARG A 178 5.46 26.07 -2.64
CA ARG A 178 4.48 26.15 -1.57
C ARG A 178 3.65 24.89 -1.54
N LEU A 179 3.31 24.42 -0.34
CA LEU A 179 2.25 23.41 -0.18
C LEU A 179 0.96 24.12 0.16
N VAL A 180 -0.11 23.75 -0.54
CA VAL A 180 -1.45 24.28 -0.26
C VAL A 180 -2.42 23.17 0.08
N THR A 181 -3.29 23.43 1.05
CA THR A 181 -4.42 22.54 1.37
C THR A 181 -5.54 22.68 0.33
N LEU A 182 -6.58 21.85 0.44
CA LEU A 182 -7.81 22.00 -0.34
C LEU A 182 -8.47 23.38 -0.13
N GLN A 183 -8.37 23.92 1.08
CA GLN A 183 -8.85 25.26 1.46
C GLN A 183 -7.93 26.39 0.95
N ARG A 184 -6.88 26.07 0.19
CA ARG A 184 -5.87 27.01 -0.33
C ARG A 184 -5.06 27.70 0.76
N GLN A 185 -4.96 27.08 1.93
CA GLN A 185 -4.08 27.55 2.99
C GLN A 185 -2.66 27.08 2.69
N GLU A 186 -1.69 27.99 2.74
CA GLU A 186 -0.28 27.64 2.64
C GLU A 186 0.21 26.97 3.93
N VAL A 187 0.97 25.89 3.76
CA VAL A 187 1.51 25.09 4.85
C VAL A 187 2.99 24.87 4.62
N ASP A 188 3.80 25.04 5.67
CA ASP A 188 5.20 24.68 5.63
C ASP A 188 5.36 23.16 5.85
N LEU A 189 6.00 22.48 4.90
CA LEU A 189 6.17 21.02 4.93
C LEU A 189 6.91 20.58 6.20
N ARG A 190 7.94 21.31 6.59
CA ARG A 190 8.75 20.95 7.75
C ARG A 190 7.94 21.05 9.03
N THR A 191 7.22 22.16 9.21
CA THR A 191 6.32 22.38 10.34
C THR A 191 5.26 21.31 10.39
N LEU A 192 4.71 20.90 9.25
CA LEU A 192 3.73 19.81 9.16
C LEU A 192 4.33 18.45 9.57
N LEU A 193 5.52 18.10 9.10
CA LEU A 193 6.16 16.81 9.41
C LEU A 193 6.73 16.72 10.83
N LEU A 194 7.13 17.86 11.39
CA LEU A 194 7.64 17.97 12.75
C LEU A 194 6.58 18.38 13.76
N ALA A 195 5.35 18.66 13.32
CA ALA A 195 4.23 18.97 14.21
C ALA A 195 4.12 17.87 15.27
N ASP A 196 3.84 18.30 16.50
CA ASP A 196 3.64 17.35 17.57
C ASP A 196 2.21 16.82 17.49
N TYR A 197 2.07 15.59 16.98
CA TYR A 197 0.77 14.92 16.87
C TYR A 197 0.38 14.19 18.16
N SER A 198 1.19 14.24 19.22
CA SER A 198 0.87 13.56 20.46
C SER A 198 1.46 14.20 21.72
N GLU A 199 0.69 14.25 22.80
CA GLU A 199 1.23 14.41 24.16
C GLU A 199 1.89 13.12 24.70
N SER A 200 2.16 12.13 23.83
CA SER A 200 2.46 10.75 24.21
C SER A 200 3.97 10.45 24.22
N PRO A 201 4.45 9.58 25.13
CA PRO A 201 5.86 9.33 25.37
C PRO A 201 6.48 8.32 24.37
N PHE A 202 6.29 8.52 23.06
CA PHE A 202 6.94 7.65 22.08
C PHE A 202 8.46 7.89 22.06
N SER A 203 9.24 6.82 22.08
CA SER A 203 10.70 6.90 22.13
C SER A 203 11.36 7.21 20.78
N SER A 204 10.66 6.97 19.67
CA SER A 204 11.19 7.16 18.33
C SER A 204 10.16 7.76 17.38
N ARG A 205 10.62 8.68 16.54
CA ARG A 205 9.87 9.25 15.41
C ARG A 205 10.63 8.96 14.13
N VAL A 206 9.97 8.30 13.19
CA VAL A 206 10.51 8.03 11.85
C VAL A 206 9.67 8.78 10.83
N ILE A 207 10.32 9.54 9.96
CA ILE A 207 9.67 10.22 8.83
C ILE A 207 10.06 9.49 7.56
N SER A 208 9.08 9.07 6.77
CA SER A 208 9.33 8.47 5.45
C SER A 208 8.58 9.19 4.34
N ALA A 209 9.12 9.12 3.13
CA ALA A 209 8.51 9.61 1.89
C ALA A 209 8.39 8.43 0.91
N SER A 210 7.17 7.93 0.75
CA SER A 210 6.83 6.91 -0.23
C SER A 210 6.54 7.55 -1.58
N ILE A 211 7.09 6.99 -2.64
CA ILE A 211 6.94 7.49 -4.01
C ILE A 211 5.81 6.74 -4.72
N GLY A 212 4.96 7.46 -5.43
CA GLY A 212 3.78 6.86 -6.03
C GLY A 212 2.94 7.83 -6.84
N HIS A 213 1.63 7.60 -6.84
CA HIS A 213 0.66 8.46 -7.49
C HIS A 213 -0.54 8.68 -6.59
N VAL A 214 -0.96 9.94 -6.45
CA VAL A 214 -2.24 10.27 -5.84
C VAL A 214 -3.30 10.22 -6.95
N LEU A 215 -4.17 9.24 -6.86
CA LEU A 215 -5.20 8.94 -7.84
C LEU A 215 -6.56 9.39 -7.34
N VAL A 216 -7.29 10.06 -8.21
CA VAL A 216 -8.72 10.37 -8.03
C VAL A 216 -9.51 9.22 -8.63
N THR A 217 -10.44 8.65 -7.85
CA THR A 217 -11.26 7.52 -8.28
C THR A 217 -12.66 7.99 -8.66
N SER A 218 -13.26 7.34 -9.66
CA SER A 218 -14.68 7.55 -9.97
C SER A 218 -15.59 6.87 -8.95
N PRO A 219 -16.74 7.47 -8.64
CA PRO A 219 -17.73 6.86 -7.78
C PRO A 219 -18.21 5.52 -8.35
N PRO A 220 -18.57 4.55 -7.48
CA PRO A 220 -18.94 3.21 -7.90
C PRO A 220 -20.17 3.22 -8.82
N GLY A 221 -20.20 2.30 -9.80
CA GLY A 221 -21.33 2.12 -10.72
C GLY A 221 -21.25 2.89 -12.04
N ARG A 222 -20.23 3.74 -12.23
CA ARG A 222 -19.94 4.39 -13.52
C ARG A 222 -18.60 3.92 -14.07
N VAL A 223 -18.62 2.94 -14.96
CA VAL A 223 -17.44 2.58 -15.76
C VAL A 223 -17.29 3.63 -16.86
N SER A 224 -16.49 4.66 -16.61
CA SER A 224 -16.18 5.69 -17.60
C SER A 224 -14.68 5.80 -17.78
N ILE A 225 -14.24 5.72 -19.04
CA ILE A 225 -12.87 6.07 -19.43
C ILE A 225 -12.69 7.60 -19.44
N ALA A 226 -13.79 8.34 -19.64
CA ALA A 226 -13.79 9.78 -19.53
C ALA A 226 -13.71 10.21 -18.05
N PRO A 227 -12.96 11.27 -17.74
CA PRO A 227 -12.91 11.83 -16.40
C PRO A 227 -14.32 12.18 -15.90
N PRO A 228 -14.55 12.17 -14.58
CA PRO A 228 -15.86 12.48 -14.01
C PRO A 228 -16.31 13.87 -14.48
N LEU A 229 -17.47 13.95 -15.14
CA LEU A 229 -18.15 15.23 -15.43
C LEU A 229 -18.36 15.93 -14.08
N PRO A 230 -17.78 17.12 -13.80
CA PRO A 230 -17.48 18.24 -14.72
C PRO A 230 -16.04 18.36 -15.27
N LEU A 231 -15.08 17.52 -14.87
CA LEU A 231 -13.63 17.70 -15.13
C LEU A 231 -13.15 17.38 -16.54
N GLN A 232 -14.01 17.53 -17.55
CA GLN A 232 -13.55 17.46 -18.93
C GLN A 232 -12.84 18.77 -19.29
N GLY A 233 -11.65 18.67 -19.87
CA GLY A 233 -10.87 19.81 -20.35
C GLY A 233 -9.80 20.33 -19.37
N GLN A 234 -9.38 21.58 -19.60
CA GLN A 234 -8.28 22.25 -18.90
C GLN A 234 -8.82 23.18 -17.81
N TRP A 235 -8.24 23.10 -16.61
CA TRP A 235 -8.76 23.74 -15.41
C TRP A 235 -7.65 24.51 -14.68
N LYS A 236 -7.94 25.75 -14.27
CA LYS A 236 -7.07 26.46 -13.33
C LYS A 236 -7.10 25.78 -11.96
N LEU A 237 -5.97 25.74 -11.27
CA LEU A 237 -5.84 25.05 -9.99
C LEU A 237 -6.90 25.46 -8.95
N PRO A 238 -7.26 26.76 -8.75
CA PRO A 238 -8.28 27.12 -7.78
C PRO A 238 -9.63 26.44 -8.01
N HIS A 239 -10.00 26.26 -9.28
CA HIS A 239 -11.24 25.58 -9.66
C HIS A 239 -11.15 24.08 -9.36
N PHE A 240 -9.99 23.47 -9.61
CA PHE A 240 -9.72 22.08 -9.28
C PHE A 240 -9.74 21.81 -7.76
N LEU A 241 -9.08 22.65 -6.96
CA LEU A 241 -9.09 22.56 -5.50
C LEU A 241 -10.51 22.70 -4.94
N GLY A 242 -11.26 23.69 -5.42
CA GLY A 242 -12.66 23.88 -5.01
C GLY A 242 -13.59 22.75 -5.47
N TRP A 243 -13.24 22.01 -6.53
CA TRP A 243 -13.94 20.80 -6.91
C TRP A 243 -13.65 19.65 -5.96
N MET A 244 -12.38 19.35 -5.65
CA MET A 244 -12.06 18.27 -4.69
C MET A 244 -12.55 18.57 -3.28
N GLU A 245 -12.56 19.83 -2.84
CA GLU A 245 -13.11 20.19 -1.53
C GLU A 245 -14.60 19.86 -1.43
N LYS A 246 -15.37 20.07 -2.51
CA LYS A 246 -16.80 19.77 -2.56
C LYS A 246 -17.09 18.29 -2.77
N GLN A 247 -16.16 17.57 -3.38
CA GLN A 247 -16.31 16.16 -3.70
C GLN A 247 -15.71 15.32 -2.58
N SER A 248 -16.53 14.51 -1.93
CA SER A 248 -16.03 13.49 -1.00
C SER A 248 -15.43 12.28 -1.73
N GLU A 249 -14.94 12.46 -2.96
CA GLU A 249 -14.44 11.36 -3.78
C GLU A 249 -13.14 10.82 -3.19
N PRO A 250 -13.01 9.50 -3.05
CA PRO A 250 -11.85 8.94 -2.40
C PRO A 250 -10.62 9.11 -3.29
N THR A 251 -9.58 9.69 -2.70
CA THR A 251 -8.22 9.67 -3.24
C THR A 251 -7.49 8.44 -2.75
N VAL A 252 -6.65 7.89 -3.63
CA VAL A 252 -5.88 6.68 -3.35
C VAL A 252 -4.45 6.94 -3.74
N PHE A 253 -3.53 6.68 -2.83
CA PHE A 253 -2.13 6.62 -3.16
C PHE A 253 -1.75 5.23 -3.66
N SER A 254 -1.19 5.17 -4.86
CA SER A 254 -0.65 3.95 -5.45
C SER A 254 0.88 4.03 -5.44
N PRO A 255 1.58 3.28 -4.56
CA PRO A 255 3.03 3.31 -4.51
C PRO A 255 3.64 2.75 -5.80
N THR A 256 4.79 3.31 -6.21
CA THR A 256 5.54 2.87 -7.39
C THR A 256 7.04 2.91 -7.11
N ILE A 257 7.80 2.09 -7.86
CA ILE A 257 9.26 2.16 -7.86
C ILE A 257 9.67 2.93 -9.12
N PRO A 258 10.34 4.08 -8.99
CA PRO A 258 10.88 4.81 -10.13
C PRO A 258 11.94 3.98 -10.85
N ALA A 259 11.98 4.10 -12.18
CA ALA A 259 12.82 3.24 -13.02
C ALA A 259 14.30 3.29 -12.67
N GLY A 260 14.83 4.47 -12.31
CA GLY A 260 16.24 4.61 -11.90
C GLY A 260 16.59 3.82 -10.63
N VAL A 261 15.60 3.58 -9.76
CA VAL A 261 15.77 2.76 -8.55
C VAL A 261 15.61 1.27 -8.87
N LEU A 262 14.74 0.92 -9.83
CA LEU A 262 14.51 -0.48 -10.22
C LEU A 262 15.76 -1.17 -10.79
N GLU A 263 16.66 -0.40 -11.41
CA GLU A 263 17.90 -0.91 -12.02
C GLU A 263 19.05 -1.12 -11.00
N SER A 264 18.90 -0.63 -9.77
CA SER A 264 19.90 -0.80 -8.71
C SER A 264 20.06 -2.27 -8.31
N ARG A 265 21.30 -2.71 -8.09
CA ARG A 265 21.59 -4.06 -7.61
C ARG A 265 21.41 -4.09 -6.09
N PRO A 266 20.55 -4.96 -5.55
CA PRO A 266 20.31 -5.00 -4.11
C PRO A 266 21.57 -5.43 -3.37
N ILE A 267 22.03 -4.61 -2.42
CA ILE A 267 23.25 -4.86 -1.66
C ILE A 267 22.97 -5.94 -0.59
N GLN A 268 21.86 -5.80 0.12
CA GLN A 268 21.49 -6.71 1.21
C GLN A 268 19.97 -6.97 1.21
N PRO A 269 19.47 -7.85 0.32
CA PRO A 269 18.06 -8.17 0.31
C PRO A 269 17.68 -8.93 1.59
N LYS A 270 16.72 -8.42 2.34
CA LYS A 270 16.11 -9.09 3.48
C LYS A 270 14.73 -9.61 3.08
N MET A 271 14.36 -10.77 3.61
CA MET A 271 13.00 -11.27 3.50
C MET A 271 12.36 -11.13 4.88
N LEU A 272 11.18 -10.53 4.94
CA LEU A 272 10.45 -10.27 6.17
C LEU A 272 9.06 -10.90 6.08
N HIS A 273 8.55 -11.35 7.20
CA HIS A 273 7.12 -11.53 7.43
C HIS A 273 6.63 -10.32 8.24
N ARG A 274 5.75 -9.51 7.65
CA ARG A 274 5.25 -8.26 8.26
C ARG A 274 3.76 -8.39 8.54
N LEU A 275 3.38 -8.14 9.78
CA LEU A 275 1.99 -7.97 10.20
C LEU A 275 1.75 -6.51 10.56
N ILE A 276 0.67 -5.95 10.07
CA ILE A 276 0.25 -4.59 10.43
C ILE A 276 -1.18 -4.69 10.95
N TYR A 277 -1.36 -4.27 12.20
CA TYR A 277 -2.66 -4.14 12.84
C TYR A 277 -2.96 -2.69 13.09
N HIS A 278 -4.24 -2.34 13.04
CA HIS A 278 -4.67 -0.98 13.24
C HIS A 278 -5.79 -0.95 14.26
N ALA A 279 -5.73 0.05 15.15
CA ALA A 279 -6.73 0.19 16.17
C ALA A 279 -8.11 0.47 15.56
N ASN A 280 -9.12 -0.15 16.15
CA ASN A 280 -10.51 0.17 15.90
C ASN A 280 -10.95 1.33 16.80
N ALA A 281 -10.58 2.56 16.45
CA ALA A 281 -10.96 3.75 17.22
C ALA A 281 -12.12 4.48 16.53
N GLU A 282 -13.33 4.35 17.08
CA GLU A 282 -14.52 5.06 16.57
C GLU A 282 -14.49 6.57 16.86
N ASN A 283 -13.68 7.00 17.84
CA ASN A 283 -13.70 8.37 18.39
C ASN A 283 -12.41 9.17 18.19
N ASP A 284 -11.40 8.64 17.48
CA ASP A 284 -10.18 9.42 17.19
C ASP A 284 -10.51 10.46 16.10
N THR A 285 -10.77 11.69 16.56
CA THR A 285 -10.95 12.89 15.73
C THR A 285 -9.65 13.33 15.06
N ILE A 286 -8.52 12.76 15.46
CA ILE A 286 -7.18 13.11 14.99
C ILE A 286 -6.83 12.22 13.81
N ALA A 287 -6.24 12.80 12.75
CA ALA A 287 -5.74 12.09 11.56
C ALA A 287 -4.62 11.06 11.85
N ALA A 288 -4.24 10.87 13.11
CA ALA A 288 -3.21 9.95 13.55
C ALA A 288 -3.83 8.59 13.90
N ARG A 289 -3.43 7.56 13.17
CA ARG A 289 -3.93 6.21 13.35
C ARG A 289 -3.04 5.44 14.30
N LYS A 290 -3.61 4.81 15.33
CA LYS A 290 -2.85 3.85 16.16
C LYS A 290 -2.56 2.58 15.37
N ILE A 291 -1.31 2.17 15.34
CA ILE A 291 -0.81 1.01 14.60
C ILE A 291 0.02 0.13 15.54
N MET A 292 -0.12 -1.18 15.37
CA MET A 292 0.82 -2.17 15.89
C MET A 292 1.43 -2.90 14.70
N GLN A 293 2.76 -2.87 14.59
CA GLN A 293 3.51 -3.49 13.51
C GLN A 293 4.38 -4.60 14.09
N VAL A 294 4.38 -5.77 13.46
CA VAL A 294 5.31 -6.86 13.78
C VAL A 294 6.13 -7.16 12.55
N GLU A 295 7.44 -7.22 12.69
CA GLU A 295 8.33 -7.71 11.65
C GLU A 295 9.14 -8.87 12.16
N LEU A 296 9.20 -9.91 11.33
CA LEU A 296 10.03 -11.08 11.55
C LEU A 296 10.95 -11.24 10.34
N VAL A 297 12.27 -11.22 10.56
CA VAL A 297 13.23 -11.53 9.51
C VAL A 297 13.15 -13.02 9.19
N LEU A 298 12.84 -13.34 7.94
CA LEU A 298 12.82 -14.70 7.46
C LEU A 298 14.23 -15.14 7.02
N PRO A 299 14.66 -16.33 7.42
CA PRO A 299 15.93 -16.94 7.05
C PRO A 299 15.97 -17.16 5.53
N ARG A 300 17.12 -16.92 4.90
CA ARG A 300 17.31 -17.30 3.49
C ARG A 300 17.37 -18.83 3.41
N SER A 301 16.59 -19.42 2.51
CA SER A 301 16.65 -20.86 2.26
C SER A 301 18.07 -21.26 1.88
N ILE A 302 18.69 -22.13 2.68
CA ILE A 302 20.07 -22.59 2.51
C ILE A 302 20.27 -23.30 1.16
N LYS A 303 19.20 -23.80 0.55
CA LYS A 303 19.24 -24.58 -0.70
C LYS A 303 19.83 -23.83 -1.91
N GLU A 304 19.87 -22.49 -1.90
CA GLU A 304 20.51 -21.73 -2.99
C GLU A 304 22.03 -21.61 -2.85
N SER A 305 22.59 -21.88 -1.66
CA SER A 305 24.03 -21.71 -1.39
C SER A 305 24.85 -22.96 -1.67
N SER A 306 24.20 -24.14 -1.72
CA SER A 306 24.88 -25.45 -1.82
C SER A 306 25.17 -25.90 -3.26
N ALA A 307 24.69 -25.18 -4.28
CA ALA A 307 24.74 -25.65 -5.67
C ALA A 307 26.10 -25.42 -6.39
N ILE A 308 27.14 -24.90 -5.73
CA ILE A 308 28.39 -24.51 -6.41
C ILE A 308 29.67 -25.14 -5.79
N GLN A 309 29.61 -26.05 -4.81
CA GLN A 309 30.81 -26.75 -4.37
C GLN A 309 30.81 -28.23 -4.77
N PRO A 310 31.67 -28.64 -5.74
CA PRO A 310 31.87 -30.03 -6.08
C PRO A 310 32.64 -30.76 -4.98
N GLU A 311 32.01 -31.82 -4.48
CA GLU A 311 32.51 -33.02 -3.80
C GLU A 311 34.02 -33.04 -3.47
N SER A 312 34.38 -32.73 -2.22
CA SER A 312 35.61 -33.24 -1.62
C SER A 312 35.37 -33.82 -0.23
N SER A 313 35.12 -35.13 -0.23
CA SER A 313 35.56 -36.17 0.71
C SER A 313 35.50 -35.95 2.24
N ASP A 314 34.63 -36.75 2.88
CA ASP A 314 34.84 -37.49 4.14
C ASP A 314 35.38 -36.74 5.35
N GLN A 315 34.61 -35.77 5.88
CA GLN A 315 34.79 -35.34 7.27
C GLN A 315 33.47 -35.38 8.05
N SER A 316 33.55 -36.04 9.20
CA SER A 316 32.49 -36.33 10.17
C SER A 316 31.69 -35.08 10.54
N SER A 317 30.40 -35.11 10.22
CA SER A 317 29.37 -34.14 10.58
C SER A 317 29.17 -34.08 12.10
N GLU A 318 29.97 -33.28 12.80
CA GLU A 318 29.51 -32.69 14.06
C GLU A 318 28.29 -31.80 13.74
N LEU A 319 27.20 -32.03 14.47
CA LEU A 319 25.96 -31.28 14.38
C LEU A 319 26.21 -29.83 14.83
N GLU A 320 26.73 -29.00 13.92
CA GLU A 320 26.75 -27.55 14.12
C GLU A 320 25.30 -27.10 14.35
N GLU A 321 25.05 -26.56 15.54
CA GLU A 321 23.78 -25.94 15.88
C GLU A 321 23.46 -24.90 14.79
N PRO A 322 22.30 -24.99 14.11
CA PRO A 322 22.08 -24.21 12.92
C PRO A 322 22.04 -22.72 13.28
N ALA A 323 22.97 -21.95 12.71
CA ALA A 323 23.08 -20.47 12.77
C ALA A 323 21.76 -19.72 12.47
N PHE A 324 20.75 -20.45 12.01
CA PHE A 324 19.36 -20.03 11.91
C PHE A 324 18.77 -19.46 13.21
N LEU A 325 19.01 -20.10 14.36
CA LEU A 325 18.35 -19.73 15.62
C LEU A 325 18.72 -18.33 16.10
N GLU A 326 19.92 -17.87 15.77
CA GLU A 326 20.42 -16.53 16.12
C GLU A 326 19.82 -15.41 15.26
N SER A 327 19.13 -15.74 14.16
CA SER A 327 18.55 -14.72 13.27
C SER A 327 17.07 -14.45 13.52
N PHE A 328 16.40 -15.28 14.31
CA PHE A 328 14.96 -15.20 14.57
C PHE A 328 14.67 -14.20 15.70
N HIS A 329 14.65 -12.91 15.35
CA HIS A 329 14.35 -11.82 16.28
C HIS A 329 13.12 -11.03 15.80
N PRO A 330 11.91 -11.47 16.17
CA PRO A 330 10.71 -10.73 15.83
C PRO A 330 10.68 -9.42 16.64
N THR A 331 10.36 -8.32 15.99
CA THR A 331 10.25 -7.00 16.62
C THR A 331 8.82 -6.52 16.51
N CYS A 332 8.26 -6.02 17.62
CA CYS A 332 6.91 -5.48 17.68
C CYS A 332 7.00 -3.99 18.04
N TRP A 333 6.36 -3.15 17.24
CA TRP A 333 6.21 -1.73 17.49
C TRP A 333 4.75 -1.42 17.74
N VAL A 334 4.49 -0.57 18.73
CA VAL A 334 3.20 0.10 18.89
C VAL A 334 3.40 1.60 18.72
N GLY A 335 2.46 2.27 18.07
CA GLY A 335 2.65 3.66 17.73
C GLY A 335 1.46 4.33 17.08
N ARG A 336 1.69 5.55 16.59
CA ARG A 336 0.77 6.33 15.78
C ARG A 336 1.40 6.61 14.43
N LYS A 337 0.59 6.50 13.38
CA LYS A 337 0.99 6.82 12.02
C LYS A 337 0.09 7.90 11.43
N VAL A 338 0.70 8.92 10.86
CA VAL A 338 0.04 9.97 10.10
C VAL A 338 0.53 9.88 8.65
N ASP A 339 -0.41 9.76 7.71
CA ASP A 339 -0.12 9.78 6.28
C ASP A 339 -0.58 11.10 5.67
N LEU A 340 0.30 11.73 4.90
CA LEU A 340 0.10 13.01 4.23
C LEU A 340 0.37 12.83 2.74
N ASP A 341 -0.66 12.96 1.92
CA ASP A 341 -0.55 12.83 0.48
C ASP A 341 -0.21 14.19 -0.14
N VAL A 342 0.88 14.27 -0.90
CA VAL A 342 1.30 15.48 -1.61
C VAL A 342 1.20 15.22 -3.11
N MET A 343 0.18 15.82 -3.73
CA MET A 343 0.00 15.79 -5.16
C MET A 343 0.98 16.75 -5.85
N MET A 344 1.74 16.24 -6.82
CA MET A 344 2.77 16.97 -7.54
C MET A 344 2.46 16.90 -9.05
N PRO A 345 1.45 17.66 -9.52
CA PRO A 345 0.95 17.56 -10.89
C PRO A 345 1.99 17.98 -11.95
N ASP A 346 3.04 18.68 -11.53
CA ASP A 346 4.17 19.12 -12.36
C ASP A 346 5.32 18.09 -12.39
N ARG A 347 5.19 16.96 -11.67
CA ARG A 347 6.16 15.86 -11.64
C ARG A 347 5.60 14.54 -12.18
N PRO A 348 6.46 13.61 -12.62
CA PRO A 348 6.05 12.27 -13.02
C PRO A 348 5.37 11.45 -11.92
N THR A 349 5.75 11.67 -10.67
CA THR A 349 5.22 10.96 -9.50
C THR A 349 4.82 11.96 -8.40
N ASP A 350 3.99 11.47 -7.49
CA ASP A 350 3.53 12.14 -6.28
C ASP A 350 4.22 11.52 -5.06
N ILE A 351 4.10 12.15 -3.89
CA ILE A 351 4.78 11.70 -2.67
C ILE A 351 3.75 11.55 -1.55
N ARG A 352 3.82 10.43 -0.82
CA ARG A 352 3.17 10.29 0.49
C ARG A 352 4.23 10.42 1.57
N PHE A 353 4.11 11.42 2.42
CA PHE A 353 4.88 11.46 3.66
C PHE A 353 4.16 10.64 4.73
N SER A 354 4.91 9.85 5.48
CA SER A 354 4.41 9.12 6.65
C SER A 354 5.22 9.52 7.87
N ILE A 355 4.55 9.81 8.97
CA ILE A 355 5.18 10.06 10.27
C ILE A 355 4.79 8.89 11.15
N PHE A 356 5.76 8.16 11.67
CA PHE A 356 5.54 7.02 12.55
C PHE A 356 6.21 7.28 13.91
N ASP A 357 5.39 7.66 14.87
CA ASP A 357 5.78 7.81 16.27
C ASP A 357 5.55 6.47 16.96
N SER A 358 6.60 5.84 17.46
CA SER A 358 6.52 4.46 17.92
C SER A 358 7.41 4.17 19.11
N THR A 359 7.09 3.07 19.78
CA THR A 359 7.92 2.44 20.80
C THR A 359 7.99 0.95 20.52
N VAL A 360 9.18 0.37 20.68
CA VAL A 360 9.38 -1.09 20.58
C VAL A 360 8.85 -1.73 21.85
N LEU A 361 7.92 -2.67 21.71
CA LEU A 361 7.38 -3.44 22.83
C LEU A 361 8.36 -4.53 23.24
N ALA A 362 8.64 -4.61 24.54
CA ALA A 362 9.38 -5.73 25.11
C ALA A 362 8.59 -7.03 24.96
N SER A 363 9.26 -8.18 24.82
CA SER A 363 8.59 -9.45 24.49
C SER A 363 7.54 -9.89 25.53
N ASP A 364 7.66 -9.46 26.78
CA ASP A 364 6.71 -9.68 27.88
C ASP A 364 5.48 -8.76 27.83
N GLU A 365 5.54 -7.66 27.07
CA GLU A 365 4.44 -6.73 26.86
C GLU A 365 3.57 -7.09 25.63
N TRP A 366 3.96 -8.13 24.90
CA TRP A 366 3.24 -8.53 23.70
C TRP A 366 1.87 -9.09 24.03
N PRO A 367 0.83 -8.82 23.21
CA PRO A 367 -0.45 -9.50 23.34
C PRO A 367 -0.27 -11.02 23.32
N VAL A 368 -0.88 -11.73 24.26
CA VAL A 368 -0.71 -13.18 24.43
C VAL A 368 -0.99 -13.93 23.12
N THR A 369 -2.07 -13.58 22.42
CA THR A 369 -2.44 -14.20 21.14
C THR A 369 -1.39 -14.00 20.05
N LEU A 370 -0.69 -12.87 20.06
CA LEU A 370 0.38 -12.56 19.11
C LEU A 370 1.67 -13.29 19.46
N ALA A 371 2.02 -13.35 20.75
CA ALA A 371 3.16 -14.11 21.24
C ALA A 371 3.02 -15.61 20.93
N GLU A 372 1.82 -16.18 21.17
CA GLU A 372 1.49 -17.56 20.81
C GLU A 372 1.62 -17.80 19.30
N TYR A 373 1.07 -16.91 18.47
CA TYR A 373 1.19 -17.00 17.02
C TYR A 373 2.66 -17.00 16.57
N ILE A 374 3.49 -16.08 17.09
CA ILE A 374 4.90 -15.97 16.71
C ILE A 374 5.68 -17.20 17.18
N SER A 375 5.38 -17.73 18.37
CA SER A 375 5.95 -18.99 18.86
C SER A 375 5.62 -20.17 17.95
N ASN A 376 4.33 -20.31 17.58
CA ASN A 376 3.89 -21.37 16.66
C ASN A 376 4.51 -21.20 15.27
N LEU A 377 4.66 -19.95 14.79
CA LEU A 377 5.28 -19.67 13.50
C LEU A 377 6.76 -20.03 13.51
N ARG A 378 7.45 -19.75 14.62
CA ARG A 378 8.84 -20.18 14.82
C ARG A 378 8.96 -21.70 14.77
N ALA A 379 8.11 -22.41 15.49
CA ALA A 379 8.11 -23.88 15.50
C ALA A 379 7.87 -24.47 14.10
N PHE A 380 6.91 -23.89 13.35
CA PHE A 380 6.61 -24.25 11.96
C PHE A 380 7.81 -24.02 11.03
N LEU A 381 8.43 -22.83 11.08
CA LEU A 381 9.58 -22.49 10.23
C LEU A 381 10.83 -23.32 10.55
N LEU A 382 10.95 -23.81 11.78
CA LEU A 382 12.03 -24.71 12.22
C LEU A 382 11.78 -26.18 11.89
N TYR A 383 10.66 -26.53 11.25
CA TYR A 383 10.26 -27.92 10.98
C TYR A 383 10.30 -28.81 12.22
N GLN A 384 10.02 -28.26 13.40
CA GLN A 384 9.99 -29.04 14.65
C GLN A 384 8.88 -30.09 14.62
N ASP A 385 7.83 -29.82 13.85
CA ASP A 385 6.73 -30.73 13.55
C ASP A 385 6.51 -30.78 12.04
N ARG A 386 6.63 -31.97 11.43
CA ARG A 386 6.48 -32.18 9.99
C ARG A 386 5.03 -32.14 9.53
N ASP A 387 4.10 -32.41 10.44
CA ASP A 387 2.67 -32.46 10.17
C ASP A 387 1.97 -31.16 10.59
N ALA A 388 2.69 -30.24 11.23
CA ALA A 388 2.16 -28.93 11.61
C ALA A 388 1.79 -28.10 10.38
N SER A 389 0.56 -27.58 10.38
CA SER A 389 0.14 -26.56 9.44
C SER A 389 0.72 -25.20 9.82
N GLN A 390 0.83 -24.30 8.83
CA GLN A 390 1.18 -22.91 9.08
C GLN A 390 0.16 -22.31 10.07
N PRO A 391 0.60 -21.67 11.16
CA PRO A 391 -0.31 -21.09 12.14
C PRO A 391 -1.11 -19.95 11.53
N GLU A 392 -2.36 -19.82 12.00
CA GLU A 392 -3.26 -18.78 11.52
C GLU A 392 -2.95 -17.44 12.17
N THR A 393 -2.71 -16.40 11.36
CA THR A 393 -2.51 -15.03 11.86
C THR A 393 -3.74 -14.54 12.63
N PRO A 394 -3.59 -14.04 13.88
CA PRO A 394 -4.75 -13.58 14.63
C PRO A 394 -5.41 -12.40 13.91
N LEU A 395 -6.75 -12.43 13.79
CA LEU A 395 -7.49 -11.34 13.15
C LEU A 395 -7.52 -10.09 14.02
N THR A 396 -7.60 -10.28 15.34
CA THR A 396 -7.61 -9.21 16.33
C THR A 396 -6.61 -9.50 17.43
N VAL A 397 -6.02 -8.43 17.97
CA VAL A 397 -5.16 -8.46 19.15
C VAL A 397 -5.57 -7.32 20.07
N VAL A 398 -5.48 -7.53 21.38
CA VAL A 398 -5.83 -6.51 22.38
C VAL A 398 -4.56 -6.12 23.13
N HIS A 399 -4.30 -4.82 23.21
CA HIS A 399 -3.16 -4.25 23.93
C HIS A 399 -3.57 -2.91 24.56
N GLU A 400 -3.33 -2.73 25.86
CA GLU A 400 -3.74 -1.53 26.61
C GLU A 400 -5.21 -1.15 26.39
N ASP A 401 -6.11 -2.14 26.47
CA ASP A 401 -7.55 -1.99 26.22
C ASP A 401 -7.94 -1.50 24.82
N VAL A 402 -6.98 -1.46 23.88
CA VAL A 402 -7.21 -1.13 22.48
C VAL A 402 -7.24 -2.41 21.66
N THR A 403 -8.35 -2.62 20.95
CA THR A 403 -8.48 -3.70 19.97
C THR A 403 -7.87 -3.27 18.64
N TYR A 404 -6.81 -3.96 18.24
CA TYR A 404 -6.20 -3.81 16.92
C TYR A 404 -6.69 -4.92 15.99
N VAL A 405 -7.03 -4.55 14.75
CA VAL A 405 -7.51 -5.44 13.70
C VAL A 405 -6.42 -5.61 12.65
N LEU A 406 -6.18 -6.85 12.24
CA LEU A 406 -5.20 -7.19 11.21
C LEU A 406 -5.59 -6.52 9.89
N HIS A 407 -4.73 -5.65 9.39
CA HIS A 407 -4.90 -4.96 8.13
C HIS A 407 -4.05 -5.57 7.02
N THR A 408 -2.84 -6.02 7.34
CA THR A 408 -1.94 -6.61 6.34
C THR A 408 -1.12 -7.74 6.96
N SER A 409 -1.04 -8.85 6.23
CA SER A 409 -0.15 -9.98 6.51
C SER A 409 0.63 -10.25 5.22
N SER A 410 1.92 -9.93 5.20
CA SER A 410 2.68 -9.93 3.96
C SER A 410 4.08 -10.51 4.10
N THR A 411 4.54 -11.15 3.04
CA THR A 411 5.95 -11.48 2.84
C THR A 411 6.61 -10.35 2.08
N VAL A 412 7.59 -9.68 2.68
CA VAL A 412 8.24 -8.50 2.13
C VAL A 412 9.68 -8.83 1.77
N ARG A 413 10.04 -8.68 0.49
CA ARG A 413 11.44 -8.60 0.07
C ARG A 413 11.86 -7.14 0.13
N GLN A 414 12.71 -6.81 1.08
CA GLN A 414 13.19 -5.46 1.34
C GLN A 414 14.65 -5.34 0.88
N ASN A 415 14.99 -4.26 0.21
CA ASN A 415 16.37 -3.87 -0.08
C ASN A 415 16.57 -2.45 0.46
N SER A 416 17.57 -2.28 1.31
CA SER A 416 17.92 -0.98 1.89
C SER A 416 19.27 -0.56 1.35
N GLU A 417 19.31 0.63 0.77
CA GLU A 417 20.52 1.23 0.22
C GLU A 417 20.89 2.42 1.10
N PRO A 418 22.02 2.36 1.84
CA PRO A 418 22.56 3.55 2.46
C PRO A 418 22.97 4.48 1.33
N THR A 419 22.59 5.75 1.42
CA THR A 419 22.80 6.65 0.28
C THR A 419 24.28 6.92 0.03
N GLN A 420 25.10 6.93 1.08
CA GLN A 420 26.56 6.80 1.00
C GLN A 420 27.09 6.02 2.22
N PRO A 421 28.12 5.18 2.05
CA PRO A 421 28.76 4.50 3.17
C PRO A 421 29.38 5.54 4.13
N GLY A 422 28.92 5.55 5.38
CA GLY A 422 29.39 6.47 6.41
C GLY A 422 28.69 7.82 6.46
N ASP A 423 27.59 8.03 5.73
CA ASP A 423 26.81 9.26 5.82
C ASP A 423 26.08 9.35 7.17
N PRO A 424 26.37 10.35 8.02
CA PRO A 424 25.69 10.55 9.30
C PRO A 424 24.28 11.15 9.14
N SER A 425 23.78 11.36 7.91
CA SER A 425 22.47 11.98 7.66
C SER A 425 21.29 11.19 8.24
N GLY A 426 21.46 9.89 8.53
CA GLY A 426 20.36 9.02 8.97
C GLY A 426 19.29 8.82 7.91
N VAL A 427 19.59 9.14 6.64
CA VAL A 427 18.69 8.98 5.51
C VAL A 427 19.06 7.73 4.72
N ARG A 428 18.06 6.91 4.40
CA ARG A 428 18.22 5.72 3.56
C ARG A 428 17.09 5.58 2.57
N THR A 429 17.38 4.92 1.45
CA THR A 429 16.34 4.53 0.49
C THR A 429 16.02 3.05 0.70
N VAL A 430 14.74 2.74 0.82
CA VAL A 430 14.23 1.38 0.98
C VAL A 430 13.33 1.06 -0.18
N THR A 431 13.58 -0.07 -0.82
CA THR A 431 12.71 -0.64 -1.85
C THR A 431 12.12 -1.92 -1.35
N GLU A 432 10.80 -2.07 -1.53
CA GLU A 432 10.09 -3.26 -1.07
C GLU A 432 9.30 -3.89 -2.21
N SER A 433 9.26 -5.22 -2.20
CA SER A 433 8.30 -6.02 -2.93
C SER A 433 7.54 -6.87 -1.92
N ALA A 434 6.29 -6.49 -1.65
CA ALA A 434 5.43 -7.20 -0.70
C ALA A 434 4.43 -8.09 -1.44
N LEU A 435 4.26 -9.31 -0.96
CA LEU A 435 3.19 -10.22 -1.35
C LEU A 435 2.19 -10.28 -0.20
N ASP A 436 0.99 -9.79 -0.43
CA ASP A 436 -0.13 -9.93 0.51
C ASP A 436 -0.60 -11.39 0.52
N LEU A 437 -0.49 -12.04 1.69
CA LEU A 437 -0.77 -13.47 1.85
C LEU A 437 -2.27 -13.79 1.82
N GLU A 438 -3.14 -12.78 1.97
CA GLU A 438 -4.59 -12.96 1.92
C GLU A 438 -5.18 -12.67 0.54
N GLY A 439 -4.70 -11.60 -0.11
CA GLY A 439 -5.21 -11.15 -1.40
C GLY A 439 -4.43 -11.65 -2.62
N ASP A 440 -3.32 -12.37 -2.42
CA ASP A 440 -2.33 -12.74 -3.46
C ASP A 440 -1.88 -11.53 -4.31
N GLN A 441 -1.90 -10.34 -3.68
CA GLN A 441 -1.58 -9.10 -4.36
C GLN A 441 -0.12 -8.74 -4.14
N LYS A 442 0.63 -8.64 -5.23
CA LYS A 442 2.00 -8.13 -5.22
C LYS A 442 1.99 -6.61 -5.32
N SER A 443 2.62 -5.95 -4.34
CA SER A 443 2.89 -4.51 -4.37
C SER A 443 4.39 -4.25 -4.34
N THR A 444 4.78 -3.07 -4.79
CA THR A 444 6.14 -2.57 -4.54
C THR A 444 6.11 -1.11 -4.19
N SER A 445 7.05 -0.70 -3.35
CA SER A 445 7.23 0.68 -2.94
C SER A 445 8.71 1.06 -2.98
N CYS A 446 8.94 2.35 -3.15
CA CYS A 446 10.22 3.00 -2.91
C CYS A 446 9.98 4.08 -1.86
N GLU A 447 10.71 4.01 -0.76
CA GLU A 447 10.58 4.92 0.37
C GLU A 447 11.94 5.53 0.71
N VAL A 448 11.97 6.85 0.90
CA VAL A 448 13.10 7.52 1.55
C VAL A 448 12.76 7.60 3.03
N ILE A 449 13.63 7.14 3.91
CA ILE A 449 13.43 7.13 5.36
C ILE A 449 14.44 8.07 5.99
N TRP A 450 13.99 8.90 6.93
CA TRP A 450 14.78 9.80 7.75
C TRP A 450 14.54 9.49 9.23
N ASP A 451 15.54 8.89 9.87
CA ASP A 451 15.47 8.44 11.27
C ASP A 451 15.98 9.51 12.26
N ASP A 452 16.92 10.38 11.86
CA ASP A 452 17.48 11.44 12.71
C ASP A 452 16.83 12.80 12.48
N ILE A 453 15.63 12.96 13.04
CA ILE A 453 14.81 14.19 12.89
C ILE A 453 15.49 15.47 13.40
N SER A 454 16.56 15.36 14.18
CA SER A 454 17.28 16.50 14.76
C SER A 454 18.28 17.14 13.80
N SER A 455 18.71 16.40 12.78
CA SER A 455 19.78 16.82 11.86
C SER A 455 19.25 17.68 10.71
N GLU A 456 19.65 18.96 10.69
CA GLU A 456 19.37 19.88 9.57
C GLU A 456 19.96 19.38 8.24
N ALA A 457 21.13 18.74 8.30
CA ALA A 457 21.76 18.14 7.13
C ALA A 457 20.94 16.93 6.64
N GLY A 458 20.45 16.09 7.58
CA GLY A 458 19.54 14.99 7.30
C GLY A 458 18.26 15.45 6.61
N TRP A 459 17.62 16.51 7.12
CA TRP A 459 16.43 17.12 6.50
C TRP A 459 16.66 17.53 5.05
N LYS A 460 17.73 18.29 4.78
CA LYS A 460 18.08 18.72 3.42
C LYS A 460 18.38 17.52 2.53
N PHE A 461 19.09 16.53 3.04
CA PHE A 461 19.40 15.35 2.27
C PHE A 461 18.15 14.51 1.93
N PHE A 462 17.25 14.35 2.90
CA PHE A 462 15.95 13.72 2.73
C PHE A 462 15.13 14.36 1.61
N LEU A 463 14.96 15.69 1.64
CA LEU A 463 14.23 16.40 0.59
C LEU A 463 14.90 16.32 -0.77
N ARG A 464 16.25 16.38 -0.81
CA ARG A 464 17.02 16.21 -2.05
C ARG A 464 16.77 14.83 -2.68
N GLN A 465 16.72 13.77 -1.87
CA GLN A 465 16.42 12.42 -2.35
C GLN A 465 14.98 12.33 -2.85
N CYS A 466 14.01 12.91 -2.14
CA CYS A 466 12.63 13.02 -2.58
C CYS A 466 12.54 13.72 -3.95
N ASP A 467 13.23 14.85 -4.12
CA ASP A 467 13.30 15.58 -5.39
C ASP A 467 13.91 14.74 -6.52
N SER A 468 15.04 14.09 -6.27
CA SER A 468 15.72 13.24 -7.26
C SER A 468 14.84 12.09 -7.72
N ILE A 469 14.20 11.39 -6.78
CA ILE A 469 13.43 10.18 -7.08
C ILE A 469 12.08 10.55 -7.73
N SER A 470 11.43 11.63 -7.28
CA SER A 470 10.11 12.01 -7.80
C SER A 470 10.13 12.62 -9.21
N THR A 471 11.26 13.17 -9.63
CA THR A 471 11.47 13.79 -10.95
C THR A 471 12.03 12.85 -12.01
N THR A 472 12.52 11.67 -11.61
CA THR A 472 13.07 10.69 -12.56
C THR A 472 11.95 10.16 -13.44
N SER A 473 11.88 10.62 -14.69
CA SER A 473 10.96 10.06 -15.68
C SER A 473 11.33 8.60 -15.95
N THR A 474 10.33 7.75 -16.16
CA THR A 474 10.56 6.42 -16.74
C THR A 474 11.36 6.60 -18.03
N PRO A 475 12.53 5.95 -18.19
CA PRO A 475 13.33 6.07 -19.39
C PRO A 475 12.42 5.74 -20.57
N THR A 476 12.36 6.65 -21.54
CA THR A 476 11.71 6.36 -22.82
C THR A 476 12.33 5.06 -23.32
N PRO A 477 11.52 4.04 -23.68
CA PRO A 477 12.07 2.79 -24.17
C PRO A 477 13.06 3.14 -25.26
N LYS A 478 14.35 2.84 -25.05
CA LYS A 478 15.40 3.09 -26.04
C LYS A 478 14.84 2.51 -27.33
N GLN A 479 14.57 3.35 -28.32
CA GLN A 479 14.12 2.87 -29.62
C GLN A 479 15.15 1.81 -30.00
N ILE A 480 14.72 0.55 -30.00
CA ILE A 480 15.57 -0.56 -30.39
C ILE A 480 15.80 -0.30 -31.87
N THR A 481 16.91 0.35 -32.19
CA THR A 481 17.33 0.52 -33.58
C THR A 481 17.39 -0.91 -34.13
N PRO A 482 16.54 -1.27 -35.11
CA PRO A 482 16.56 -2.61 -35.65
C PRO A 482 18.00 -2.90 -36.09
N ALA A 483 18.55 -4.02 -35.62
CA ALA A 483 19.88 -4.44 -36.02
C ALA A 483 19.92 -4.42 -37.56
N PRO A 484 20.96 -3.83 -38.18
CA PRO A 484 21.08 -3.84 -39.63
C PRO A 484 21.01 -5.30 -40.09
N LEU A 485 20.06 -5.60 -40.97
CA LEU A 485 20.00 -6.86 -41.69
C LEU A 485 21.30 -6.95 -42.50
N GLU A 486 22.26 -7.76 -42.02
CA GLU A 486 23.37 -8.20 -42.84
C GLU A 486 22.80 -9.06 -43.98
N LEU A 487 22.90 -8.55 -45.21
CA LEU A 487 22.56 -9.22 -46.46
C LEU A 487 23.78 -9.90 -47.06
#